data_AF-A0A6G3MN23-F1
#
_entry.id   AF-A0A6G3MN23-F1
#
_cell.length_a   1.000
_cell.length_b   1.000
_cell.length_c   1.000
_cell.angle_alpha   90.00
_cell.angle_beta   90.00
_cell.angle_gamma   90.00
#
_symmetry.space_group_name_H-M   'P 1'
#
loop_
_entity.id
_entity.type
_entity.pdbx_description
1 polymer ?
#
loop_
_entity_poly.entity_id
_entity_poly.type
_entity_poly.pdbx_seq_one_letter_code
_entity_poly.pdbx_strand_id
1 'polypeptide(L)'
;EMKQLLRKAIQNLPEKKHIQTILQFSLLEFKFGDPQRGCTLIDKILSSFPNRLDIWYVYIDQLIKASYYAQARLCLEKLSSLPFKKMKQLSILNKFKSFEEKYGDSGSLSLIEQKISQIS
;
A
#
# COMPACT_ATOMS: atom_id res chain seq x y z
N GLU A 1 -7.75 17.12 -16.60
CA GLU A 1 -6.37 17.28 -17.14
C GLU A 1 -5.41 16.15 -16.71
N MET A 2 -5.24 15.85 -15.41
CA MET A 2 -4.27 14.82 -14.97
C MET A 2 -4.54 13.40 -15.50
N LYS A 3 -5.81 12.96 -15.55
CA LYS A 3 -6.19 11.65 -16.12
C LYS A 3 -5.82 11.52 -17.61
N GLN A 4 -5.92 12.60 -18.38
CA GLN A 4 -5.56 12.59 -19.81
C GLN A 4 -4.04 12.53 -19.98
N LEU A 5 -3.29 13.26 -19.13
CA LEU A 5 -1.83 13.19 -19.10
C LEU A 5 -1.34 11.78 -18.75
N LEU A 6 -1.94 11.13 -17.75
CA LEU A 6 -1.61 9.75 -17.39
C LEU A 6 -1.87 8.79 -18.57
N ARG A 7 -3.01 8.91 -19.25
CA ARG A 7 -3.32 8.09 -20.43
C ARG A 7 -2.29 8.28 -21.54
N LYS A 8 -1.94 9.53 -21.85
CA LYS A 8 -0.91 9.85 -22.85
C LYS A 8 0.46 9.31 -22.44
N ALA A 9 0.83 9.41 -21.17
CA ALA A 9 2.09 8.86 -20.67
C ALA A 9 2.13 7.33 -20.84
N ILE A 10 1.08 6.61 -20.42
CA ILE A 10 1.03 5.15 -20.57
C ILE A 10 1.08 4.72 -22.05
N GLN A 11 0.42 5.45 -22.95
CA GLN A 11 0.46 5.15 -24.39
C GLN A 11 1.85 5.29 -25.02
N ASN A 12 2.68 6.21 -24.52
CA ASN A 12 3.99 6.50 -25.11
C ASN A 12 5.16 5.84 -24.37
N LEU A 13 4.94 5.30 -23.17
CA LEU A 13 5.98 4.64 -22.38
C LEU A 13 5.96 3.12 -22.59
N PRO A 14 7.13 2.46 -22.47
CA PRO A 14 7.20 1.00 -22.45
C PRO A 14 6.53 0.44 -21.18
N GLU A 15 5.91 -0.75 -21.28
CA GLU A 15 5.13 -1.39 -20.21
C GLU A 15 5.88 -1.48 -18.88
N LYS A 16 7.19 -1.73 -18.92
CA LYS A 16 8.06 -1.79 -17.74
C LYS A 16 8.02 -0.52 -16.89
N LYS A 17 7.75 0.64 -17.50
CA LYS A 17 7.67 1.94 -16.81
C LYS A 17 6.24 2.32 -16.40
N HIS A 18 5.21 1.65 -16.92
CA HIS A 18 3.81 2.00 -16.64
C HIS A 18 3.50 2.03 -15.14
N ILE A 19 3.92 0.98 -14.42
CA ILE A 19 3.69 0.87 -12.97
C ILE A 19 4.32 2.05 -12.23
N GLN A 20 5.59 2.36 -12.53
CA GLN A 20 6.30 3.45 -11.89
C GLN A 20 5.64 4.79 -12.20
N THR A 21 5.23 5.02 -13.45
CA THR A 21 4.51 6.24 -13.85
C THR A 21 3.19 6.36 -13.11
N ILE A 22 2.35 5.32 -13.06
CA ILE A 22 1.07 5.37 -12.35
C ILE A 22 1.30 5.64 -10.86
N LEU A 23 2.32 5.04 -10.25
CA LEU A 23 2.67 5.31 -8.85
C LEU A 23 3.05 6.78 -8.63
N GLN A 24 3.88 7.37 -9.50
CA GLN A 24 4.23 8.79 -9.41
C GLN A 24 3.01 9.70 -9.56
N PHE A 25 2.12 9.39 -10.51
CA PHE A 25 0.86 10.13 -10.67
C PHE A 25 -0.04 10.00 -9.45
N SER A 26 -0.11 8.82 -8.82
CA SER A 26 -0.83 8.65 -7.57
C SER A 26 -0.26 9.55 -6.46
N LEU A 27 1.07 9.56 -6.29
CA LEU A 27 1.72 10.41 -5.28
C LEU A 27 1.46 11.90 -5.54
N LEU A 28 1.39 12.32 -6.80
CA LEU A 28 1.00 13.68 -7.16
C LEU A 28 -0.46 14.00 -6.80
N GLU A 29 -1.40 13.07 -7.05
CA GLU A 29 -2.79 13.22 -6.62
C GLU A 29 -2.90 13.33 -5.09
N PHE A 30 -2.13 12.53 -4.34
CA PHE A 30 -2.09 12.65 -2.88
C PHE A 30 -1.53 13.98 -2.37
N LYS A 31 -0.62 14.62 -3.12
CA LYS A 31 0.05 15.85 -2.69
C LYS A 31 -0.66 17.13 -3.12
N PHE A 32 -1.20 17.15 -4.34
CA PHE A 32 -1.72 18.37 -4.97
C PHE A 32 -3.17 18.25 -5.45
N GLY A 33 -3.71 17.03 -5.45
CA GLY A 33 -5.03 16.74 -6.00
C GLY A 33 -5.93 16.08 -4.97
N ASP A 34 -6.57 15.01 -5.40
CA ASP A 34 -7.52 14.28 -4.58
C ASP A 34 -6.89 12.95 -4.11
N PRO A 35 -6.66 12.77 -2.79
CA PRO A 35 -6.05 11.55 -2.26
C PRO A 35 -6.85 10.30 -2.61
N GLN A 36 -8.18 10.39 -2.74
CA GLN A 36 -9.04 9.26 -3.11
C GLN A 36 -8.75 8.78 -4.54
N ARG A 37 -8.35 9.69 -5.44
CA ARG A 37 -7.89 9.32 -6.79
C ARG A 37 -6.54 8.64 -6.75
N GLY A 38 -5.64 9.11 -5.90
CA GLY A 38 -4.37 8.44 -5.61
C GLY A 38 -4.59 6.99 -5.16
N CYS A 39 -5.46 6.79 -4.17
CA CYS A 39 -5.87 5.45 -3.71
C CYS A 39 -6.34 4.57 -4.87
N THR A 40 -7.27 5.08 -5.69
CA THR A 40 -7.84 4.34 -6.84
C THR A 40 -6.76 3.91 -7.84
N LEU A 41 -5.77 4.76 -8.10
CA LEU A 41 -4.66 4.45 -9.01
C LEU A 41 -3.78 3.34 -8.46
N ILE A 42 -3.43 3.40 -7.17
CA ILE A 42 -2.63 2.35 -6.53
C ILE A 42 -3.42 1.04 -6.43
N ASP A 43 -4.69 1.08 -6.05
CA ASP A 43 -5.54 -0.12 -5.96
C ASP A 43 -5.61 -0.84 -7.30
N LYS A 44 -5.65 -0.10 -8.42
CA LYS A 44 -5.59 -0.69 -9.77
C LYS A 44 -4.26 -1.40 -10.03
N ILE A 45 -3.14 -0.83 -9.60
CA ILE A 45 -1.82 -1.48 -9.70
C ILE A 45 -1.81 -2.76 -8.86
N LEU A 46 -2.24 -2.68 -7.59
CA LEU A 46 -2.20 -3.80 -6.65
C LEU A 46 -3.16 -4.92 -7.04
N SER A 47 -4.27 -4.59 -7.71
CA SER A 47 -5.17 -5.59 -8.31
C SER A 47 -4.49 -6.39 -9.42
N SER A 48 -3.54 -5.79 -10.15
CA SER A 48 -2.79 -6.48 -11.21
C SER A 48 -1.50 -7.13 -10.68
N PHE A 49 -0.88 -6.53 -9.67
CA PHE A 49 0.42 -6.92 -9.11
C PHE A 49 0.40 -6.97 -7.58
N PRO A 50 -0.36 -7.90 -6.97
CA PRO A 50 -0.56 -7.94 -5.51
C PRO A 50 0.73 -8.26 -4.75
N ASN A 51 1.71 -8.90 -5.40
CA ASN A 51 2.96 -9.33 -4.77
C ASN A 51 4.03 -8.22 -4.63
N ARG A 52 3.74 -6.99 -5.07
CA ARG A 52 4.68 -5.85 -5.08
C ARG A 52 4.67 -5.10 -3.74
N LEU A 53 5.43 -5.61 -2.78
CA LEU A 53 5.56 -5.04 -1.42
C LEU A 53 6.04 -3.59 -1.41
N ASP A 54 6.91 -3.23 -2.35
CA ASP A 54 7.41 -1.87 -2.54
C ASP A 54 6.26 -0.87 -2.71
N ILE A 55 5.25 -1.23 -3.49
CA ILE A 55 4.08 -0.37 -3.78
C ILE A 55 3.15 -0.30 -2.58
N TRP A 56 2.92 -1.44 -1.91
CA TRP A 56 2.14 -1.49 -0.68
C TRP A 56 2.72 -0.58 0.41
N TYR A 57 4.03 -0.60 0.61
CA TYR A 57 4.67 0.23 1.63
C TYR A 57 4.51 1.71 1.33
N VAL A 58 4.71 2.13 0.09
CA VAL A 58 4.47 3.52 -0.33
C VAL A 58 3.00 3.91 -0.13
N TYR A 59 2.06 3.01 -0.45
CA TYR A 59 0.64 3.28 -0.28
C TYR A 59 0.25 3.50 1.17
N ILE A 60 0.67 2.59 2.06
CA ILE A 60 0.39 2.66 3.50
C ILE A 60 0.99 3.94 4.09
N ASP A 61 2.23 4.28 3.74
CA ASP A 61 2.88 5.50 4.24
C ASP A 61 2.12 6.76 3.78
N GLN A 62 1.57 6.74 2.57
CA GLN A 62 0.80 7.86 2.04
C GLN A 62 -0.59 7.96 2.68
N LEU A 63 -1.23 6.83 2.99
CA LEU A 63 -2.49 6.80 3.75
C LEU A 63 -2.31 7.32 5.18
N ILE A 64 -1.22 6.94 5.85
CA ILE A 64 -0.85 7.43 7.19
C ILE A 64 -0.67 8.95 7.15
N LYS A 65 0.07 9.48 6.16
CA LYS A 65 0.27 10.93 6.00
C LYS A 65 -1.03 11.70 5.76
N ALA A 66 -1.99 11.07 5.10
CA ALA A 66 -3.30 11.63 4.85
C ALA A 66 -4.33 11.30 5.95
N SER A 67 -3.89 10.75 7.08
CA SER A 67 -4.71 10.37 8.24
C SER A 67 -5.82 9.34 7.94
N TYR A 68 -5.68 8.57 6.85
CA TYR A 68 -6.60 7.49 6.48
C TYR A 68 -6.22 6.16 7.16
N TYR A 69 -6.20 6.15 8.50
CA TYR A 69 -5.74 5.02 9.30
C TYR A 69 -6.56 3.74 9.08
N ALA A 70 -7.90 3.87 8.99
CA ALA A 70 -8.77 2.72 8.74
C ALA A 70 -8.44 2.04 7.40
N GLN A 71 -8.17 2.83 6.36
CA GLN A 71 -7.81 2.31 5.05
C GLN A 71 -6.40 1.69 5.05
N ALA A 72 -5.46 2.28 5.79
CA ALA A 72 -4.12 1.72 5.97
C ALA A 72 -4.17 0.34 6.67
N ARG A 73 -5.02 0.18 7.70
CA ARG A 73 -5.26 -1.09 8.39
C ARG A 73 -5.79 -2.16 7.42
N LEU A 74 -6.83 -1.85 6.66
CA LEU A 74 -7.37 -2.77 5.65
C LEU A 74 -6.33 -3.19 4.60
N CYS A 75 -5.43 -2.26 4.22
CA CYS A 75 -4.33 -2.56 3.30
C CYS A 75 -3.32 -3.52 3.91
N LEU A 76 -2.94 -3.30 5.18
CA LEU A 76 -2.03 -4.19 5.92
C LEU A 76 -2.65 -5.58 6.13
N GLU A 77 -3.94 -5.66 6.42
CA GLU A 77 -4.64 -6.95 6.56
C GLU A 77 -4.66 -7.73 5.24
N LYS A 78 -5.00 -7.06 4.12
CA LYS A 78 -4.93 -7.67 2.78
C LYS A 78 -3.52 -8.14 2.47
N LEU A 79 -2.52 -7.31 2.76
CA LEU A 79 -1.12 -7.63 2.52
C LEU A 79 -0.65 -8.81 3.37
N SER A 80 -1.09 -8.90 4.64
CA SER A 80 -0.78 -10.02 5.53
C SER A 80 -1.45 -11.34 5.11
N SER A 81 -2.56 -11.26 4.38
CA SER A 81 -3.31 -12.43 3.89
C SER A 81 -2.71 -13.04 2.62
N LEU A 82 -1.79 -12.33 1.95
CA LEU A 82 -1.14 -12.83 0.75
C LEU A 82 -0.06 -13.87 1.08
N PRO A 83 0.11 -14.91 0.23
CA PRO A 83 1.09 -15.97 0.46
C PRO A 83 2.52 -15.51 0.15
N PHE A 84 3.12 -14.76 1.07
CA PHE A 84 4.52 -14.35 1.00
C PHE A 84 5.46 -15.36 1.69
N LYS A 85 6.75 -15.32 1.33
CA LYS A 85 7.80 -16.07 2.05
C LYS A 85 7.93 -15.56 3.49
N LYS A 86 8.30 -16.44 4.43
CA LYS A 86 8.49 -16.16 5.87
C LYS A 86 9.16 -14.81 6.17
N MET A 87 10.32 -14.53 5.55
CA MET A 87 11.05 -13.25 5.73
C MET A 87 10.21 -12.01 5.40
N LYS A 88 9.43 -12.08 4.31
CA LYS A 88 8.56 -10.99 3.86
C LYS A 88 7.33 -10.86 4.76
N GLN A 89 6.72 -11.97 5.16
CA GLN A 89 5.59 -11.96 6.10
C GLN A 89 5.99 -11.34 7.45
N LEU A 90 7.16 -11.70 7.98
CA LEU A 90 7.69 -11.08 9.20
C LEU A 90 7.89 -9.57 9.05
N SER A 91 8.45 -9.11 7.92
CA SER A 91 8.60 -7.67 7.64
C SER A 91 7.26 -6.94 7.58
N ILE A 92 6.24 -7.54 6.94
CA ILE A 92 4.89 -6.97 6.86
C ILE A 92 4.26 -6.89 8.25
N LEU A 93 4.30 -7.98 9.02
CA LEU A 93 3.71 -8.04 10.35
C LEU A 93 4.41 -7.12 11.34
N ASN A 94 5.74 -6.97 11.25
CA ASN A 94 6.48 -5.97 12.04
C ASN A 94 6.02 -4.54 11.69
N LYS A 95 5.86 -4.22 10.41
CA LYS A 95 5.32 -2.92 9.99
C LYS A 95 3.88 -2.74 10.49
N PHE A 96 3.06 -3.79 10.47
CA PHE A 96 1.69 -3.77 10.98
C PHE A 96 1.65 -3.55 12.49
N LYS A 97 2.49 -4.25 13.26
CA LYS A 97 2.66 -4.05 14.70
C LYS A 97 3.02 -2.59 15.01
N SER A 98 4.04 -2.04 14.37
CA SER A 98 4.44 -0.64 14.58
C SER A 98 3.37 0.38 14.18
N PHE A 99 2.49 0.03 13.24
CA PHE A 99 1.34 0.85 12.88
C PHE A 99 0.26 0.81 13.98
N GLU A 100 -0.12 -0.38 14.45
CA GLU A 100 -1.11 -0.54 15.52
C GLU A 100 -0.61 0.03 16.86
N GLU A 101 0.69 -0.03 17.16
CA GLU A 101 1.27 0.57 18.37
C GLU A 101 1.09 2.09 18.41
N LYS A 102 1.00 2.74 17.24
CA LYS A 102 0.88 4.20 17.12
C LYS A 102 -0.55 4.67 16.93
N TYR A 103 -1.36 3.91 16.18
CA TYR A 103 -2.66 4.36 15.68
C TYR A 103 -3.80 3.38 16.00
N GLY A 104 -3.51 2.29 16.69
CA GLY A 104 -4.42 1.18 16.88
C GLY A 104 -4.70 0.81 18.33
N ASP A 105 -5.27 -0.38 18.50
CA ASP A 105 -5.83 -0.85 19.77
C ASP A 105 -5.06 -2.08 20.27
N SER A 106 -4.97 -2.24 21.59
CA SER A 106 -4.24 -3.34 22.25
C SER A 106 -4.72 -4.74 21.81
N GLY A 107 -5.98 -4.89 21.41
CA GLY A 107 -6.53 -6.16 20.91
C GLY A 107 -5.96 -6.58 19.56
N SER A 108 -5.81 -5.64 18.62
CA SER A 108 -5.23 -5.89 17.29
C SER A 108 -3.75 -6.25 17.40
N LEU A 109 -3.04 -5.63 18.34
CA LEU A 109 -1.62 -5.92 18.60
C LEU A 109 -1.39 -7.36 19.01
N SER A 110 -2.14 -7.87 19.99
CA SER A 110 -2.03 -9.26 20.43
C SER A 110 -2.25 -10.26 19.29
N LEU A 111 -3.20 -9.97 18.40
CA LEU A 111 -3.47 -10.82 17.23
C LEU A 111 -2.29 -10.83 16.25
N ILE A 112 -1.67 -9.67 16.02
CA ILE A 112 -0.50 -9.55 15.15
C ILE A 112 0.71 -10.25 15.78
N GLU A 113 0.95 -10.08 17.07
CA GLU A 113 2.03 -10.76 17.78
C GLU A 113 1.88 -12.29 17.73
N GLN A 114 0.66 -12.79 17.91
CA GLN A 114 0.37 -14.21 17.77
C GLN A 114 0.68 -14.71 16.34
N LYS A 115 0.30 -13.95 15.31
CA LYS A 115 0.64 -14.26 13.92
C LYS A 115 2.16 -14.23 13.66
N ILE A 116 2.89 -13.29 14.26
CA ILE A 116 4.36 -13.22 14.16
C ILE A 116 4.98 -14.47 14.79
N SER A 117 4.54 -14.86 15.98
CA SER A 117 5.04 -16.04 16.71
C SER A 117 4.79 -17.34 15.94
N GLN A 118 3.62 -17.47 15.29
CA GLN A 118 3.31 -18.63 14.45
C GLN A 118 4.19 -18.74 13.19
N ILE A 119 4.68 -17.60 12.68
CA ILE A 119 5.51 -17.55 11.47
C ILE A 119 7.01 -17.60 11.81
N SER A 120 7.42 -17.11 12.99
CA SER A 120 8.81 -17.07 13.47
C SER A 120 9.43 -18.45 13.61
#